data_AF-A0A7S1R132-F1
#
_entry.id   AF-A0A7S1R132-F1
#
_cell.length_a   1.000
_cell.length_b   1.000
_cell.length_c   1.000
_cell.angle_alpha   90.00
_cell.angle_beta   90.00
_cell.angle_gamma   90.00
#
_symmetry.space_group_name_H-M   'P 1'
#
loop_
_entity.id
_entity.type
_entity.pdbx_description
1 polymer ?
#
loop_
_entity_poly.entity_id
_entity_poly.type
_entity_poly.pdbx_seq_one_letter_code
_entity_poly.pdbx_strand_id
1 'polypeptide(L)'
;TCCSFASSHGHPIHLRDALAGTLRNSYRPYNQVDEVCHAFSLCFSSDGGRILAGFPQTIRVFDLQRPGRQVEDWRLSTRKGRGQKGIIGALEASPVSPGLYAAGSYNRSVCVYHASSPGRHTAFLQDQEGGRAMGGVTQLRWAGEHHLLSG
;
A
#
# COMPACT_ATOMS: atom_id res chain seq x y z
N THR A 1 3.87 -22.31 -3.84
CA THR A 1 5.11 -21.77 -4.45
C THR A 1 5.46 -20.48 -3.74
N CYS A 2 6.72 -20.29 -3.34
CA CYS A 2 7.15 -19.09 -2.60
C CYS A 2 7.53 -17.97 -3.58
N CYS A 3 7.03 -16.75 -3.35
CA CYS A 3 7.29 -15.59 -4.21
C CYS A 3 7.67 -14.36 -3.39
N SER A 4 8.43 -13.45 -3.99
CA SER A 4 8.70 -12.11 -3.47
C SER A 4 8.37 -11.05 -4.54
N PHE A 5 8.07 -9.83 -4.11
CA PHE A 5 7.98 -8.69 -5.02
C PHE A 5 8.95 -7.58 -4.64
N ALA A 6 9.30 -6.75 -5.62
CA ALA A 6 10.09 -5.55 -5.40
C ALA A 6 9.63 -4.43 -6.35
N SER A 7 9.74 -3.19 -5.91
CA SER A 7 9.62 -1.99 -6.75
C SER A 7 10.91 -1.19 -6.66
N SER A 8 11.31 -0.57 -7.76
CA SER A 8 12.43 0.36 -7.82
C SER A 8 12.04 1.59 -8.62
N HIS A 9 12.75 2.70 -8.37
CA HIS A 9 12.46 3.98 -9.02
C HIS A 9 12.50 3.87 -10.54
N GLY A 10 11.43 4.27 -11.22
CA GLY A 10 11.32 4.22 -12.69
C GLY A 10 11.13 2.83 -13.30
N HIS A 11 10.87 1.81 -12.49
CA HIS A 11 10.71 0.43 -12.96
C HIS A 11 9.36 -0.16 -12.53
N PRO A 12 8.86 -1.18 -13.27
CA PRO A 12 7.71 -1.96 -12.85
C PRO A 12 7.93 -2.63 -11.49
N ILE A 13 6.82 -3.02 -10.85
CA ILE A 13 6.85 -3.96 -9.73
C ILE A 13 7.12 -5.36 -10.31
N HIS A 14 8.15 -6.04 -9.82
CA HIS A 14 8.52 -7.37 -10.28
C HIS A 14 8.13 -8.42 -9.23
N LEU A 15 7.42 -9.46 -9.65
CA LEU A 15 7.20 -10.67 -8.87
C LEU A 15 8.23 -11.72 -9.28
N ARG A 16 8.91 -12.30 -8.29
CA ARG A 16 9.98 -13.28 -8.49
C ARG A 16 9.68 -14.56 -7.75
N ASP A 17 10.18 -15.65 -8.27
CA ASP A 17 10.32 -16.88 -7.50
C ASP A 17 11.29 -16.62 -6.34
N ALA A 18 10.87 -16.89 -5.11
CA ALA A 18 11.70 -16.59 -3.94
C ALA A 18 12.88 -17.56 -3.78
N LEU A 19 12.81 -18.77 -4.37
CA LEU A 19 13.84 -19.80 -4.27
C LEU A 19 14.83 -19.72 -5.44
N ALA A 20 14.32 -19.55 -6.66
CA ALA A 20 15.13 -19.48 -7.87
C ALA A 20 15.58 -18.05 -8.23
N GLY A 21 14.94 -17.02 -7.67
CA GLY A 21 15.19 -15.61 -7.99
C GLY A 21 14.70 -15.17 -9.38
N THR A 22 14.11 -16.09 -10.15
CA THR A 22 13.66 -15.87 -11.51
C THR A 22 12.46 -14.92 -11.56
N LEU A 23 12.43 -14.06 -12.57
CA LEU A 23 11.30 -13.17 -12.80
C LEU A 23 10.09 -14.00 -13.24
N ARG A 24 8.96 -13.82 -12.55
CA ARG A 24 7.68 -14.44 -12.91
C ARG A 24 6.82 -13.46 -13.69
N ASN A 25 6.43 -12.36 -13.04
CA ASN A 25 5.50 -11.37 -13.60
C ASN A 25 6.00 -9.94 -13.37
N SER A 26 5.53 -9.00 -14.20
CA SER A 26 5.78 -7.58 -14.03
C SER A 26 4.47 -6.79 -14.03
N TYR A 27 4.34 -5.87 -13.07
CA TYR A 27 3.17 -5.04 -12.88
C TYR A 27 3.56 -3.57 -13.00
N ARG A 28 2.86 -2.83 -13.85
CA ARG A 28 3.21 -1.48 -14.27
C ARG A 28 2.18 -0.49 -13.73
N PRO A 29 2.48 0.23 -12.63
CA PRO A 29 1.62 1.30 -12.15
C PRO A 29 1.66 2.49 -13.13
N TYR A 30 0.54 2.79 -13.77
CA TYR A 30 0.40 3.93 -14.67
C TYR A 30 -0.28 5.12 -13.97
N ASN A 31 0.25 6.33 -14.12
CA ASN A 31 -0.43 7.55 -13.67
C ASN A 31 -1.50 8.02 -14.68
N GLN A 32 -2.10 9.20 -14.42
CA GLN A 32 -3.16 9.75 -15.27
C GLN A 32 -2.69 10.22 -16.65
N VAL A 33 -1.37 10.26 -16.89
CA VAL A 33 -0.74 10.60 -18.17
C VAL A 33 0.02 9.40 -18.75
N ASP A 34 -0.33 8.18 -18.33
CA ASP A 34 0.24 6.90 -18.78
C ASP A 34 1.77 6.75 -18.63
N GLU A 35 2.37 7.46 -17.68
CA GLU A 35 3.75 7.23 -17.28
C GLU A 35 3.86 6.13 -16.22
N VAL A 36 4.90 5.31 -16.33
CA VAL A 36 5.22 4.29 -15.34
C VAL A 36 5.78 4.96 -14.08
N CYS A 37 5.09 4.76 -12.97
CA CYS A 37 5.50 5.23 -11.65
C CYS A 37 6.19 4.11 -10.85
N HIS A 38 6.65 4.40 -9.65
CA HIS A 38 7.15 3.38 -8.72
C HIS A 38 6.34 3.42 -7.42
N ALA A 39 6.22 2.28 -6.76
CA ALA A 39 5.54 2.18 -5.48
C ALA A 39 6.51 2.51 -4.34
N PHE A 40 5.99 3.11 -3.27
CA PHE A 40 6.76 3.42 -2.05
C PHE A 40 6.61 2.35 -0.96
N SER A 41 5.55 1.57 -1.04
CA SER A 41 5.28 0.44 -0.15
C SER A 41 4.50 -0.62 -0.91
N LEU A 42 4.62 -1.87 -0.47
CA LEU A 42 3.98 -3.02 -1.11
C LEU A 42 3.53 -4.02 -0.04
N CYS A 43 2.36 -4.64 -0.22
CA CYS A 43 1.96 -5.82 0.53
C CYS A 43 1.16 -6.79 -0.35
N PHE A 44 1.19 -8.07 -0.01
CA PHE A 44 0.23 -9.04 -0.56
C PHE A 44 -1.11 -8.85 0.13
N SER A 45 -2.21 -9.09 -0.58
CA SER A 45 -3.48 -9.41 0.07
C SER A 45 -3.34 -10.71 0.87
N SER A 46 -4.13 -10.85 1.94
CA SER A 46 -4.07 -12.03 2.81
C SER A 46 -4.46 -13.33 2.10
N ASP A 47 -5.26 -13.25 1.02
CA ASP A 47 -5.59 -14.38 0.14
C ASP A 47 -4.49 -14.70 -0.89
N GLY A 48 -3.43 -13.90 -0.97
CA GLY A 48 -2.35 -14.06 -1.93
C GLY A 48 -2.74 -13.87 -3.39
N GLY A 49 -3.91 -13.26 -3.68
CA GLY A 49 -4.42 -13.01 -5.02
C GLY A 49 -4.07 -11.64 -5.60
N ARG A 50 -3.69 -10.68 -4.75
CA ARG A 50 -3.46 -9.29 -5.15
C ARG A 50 -2.17 -8.72 -4.55
N ILE A 51 -1.64 -7.70 -5.21
CA ILE A 51 -0.60 -6.82 -4.69
C ILE A 51 -1.23 -5.45 -4.44
N LEU A 52 -1.05 -4.92 -3.24
CA LEU A 52 -1.37 -3.53 -2.95
C LEU A 52 -0.07 -2.73 -2.94
N ALA A 53 -0.12 -1.55 -3.53
CA ALA A 53 1.05 -0.69 -3.73
C ALA A 53 0.74 0.74 -3.34
N GLY A 54 1.59 1.33 -2.48
CA GLY A 54 1.42 2.67 -1.95
C GLY A 54 2.05 3.74 -2.84
N PHE A 55 1.31 4.83 -3.06
CA PHE A 55 1.67 6.00 -3.86
C PHE A 55 1.31 7.29 -3.10
N PRO A 56 1.63 8.48 -3.63
CA PRO A 56 1.09 9.73 -3.10
C PRO A 56 -0.45 9.71 -3.07
N GLN A 57 -1.02 9.77 -1.86
CA GLN A 57 -2.47 9.85 -1.60
C GLN A 57 -3.33 8.75 -2.27
N THR A 58 -2.70 7.64 -2.65
CA THR A 58 -3.34 6.59 -3.46
C THR A 58 -2.77 5.22 -3.08
N ILE A 59 -3.61 4.20 -3.05
CA ILE A 59 -3.19 2.80 -3.07
C ILE A 59 -3.64 2.20 -4.41
N ARG A 60 -2.74 1.53 -5.12
CA ARG A 60 -3.06 0.83 -6.36
C ARG A 60 -3.08 -0.67 -6.12
N VAL A 61 -4.04 -1.34 -6.74
CA VAL A 61 -4.22 -2.79 -6.58
C VAL A 61 -3.92 -3.47 -7.91
N PHE A 62 -3.16 -4.55 -7.85
CA PHE A 62 -2.84 -5.41 -8.98
C PHE A 62 -3.35 -6.81 -8.73
N ASP A 63 -3.92 -7.44 -9.74
CA ASP A 63 -4.31 -8.85 -9.72
C ASP A 63 -3.11 -9.70 -10.15
N LEU A 64 -2.70 -10.65 -9.30
CA LEU A 64 -1.55 -11.52 -9.56
C LEU A 64 -1.73 -12.42 -10.79
N GLN A 65 -2.97 -12.70 -11.18
CA GLN A 65 -3.30 -13.48 -12.38
C GLN A 65 -3.34 -12.63 -13.65
N ARG A 66 -3.28 -11.31 -13.53
CA ARG A 66 -3.35 -10.37 -14.66
C ARG A 66 -2.16 -9.40 -14.64
N PRO A 67 -0.95 -9.85 -15.05
CA PRO A 67 0.23 -8.99 -15.15
C PRO A 67 -0.02 -7.76 -16.01
N GLY A 68 0.68 -6.67 -15.71
CA GLY A 68 0.52 -5.39 -16.41
C GLY A 68 -0.10 -4.31 -15.52
N ARG A 69 -1.13 -3.62 -16.00
CA ARG A 69 -1.71 -2.41 -15.39
C ARG A 69 -2.46 -2.71 -14.08
N GLN A 70 -2.54 -1.73 -13.20
CA GLN A 70 -3.36 -1.85 -11.99
C GLN A 70 -4.85 -2.06 -12.35
N VAL A 71 -5.55 -2.84 -11.52
CA VAL A 71 -6.98 -3.12 -11.68
C VAL A 71 -7.86 -2.15 -10.90
N GLU A 72 -7.34 -1.55 -9.83
CA GLU A 72 -8.04 -0.57 -9.02
C GLU A 72 -7.11 0.55 -8.55
N ASP A 73 -7.66 1.76 -8.41
CA ASP A 73 -7.01 2.93 -7.80
C ASP A 73 -7.85 3.40 -6.61
N TRP A 74 -7.35 3.19 -5.39
CA TRP A 74 -7.96 3.66 -4.16
C TRP A 74 -7.47 5.08 -3.88
N ARG A 75 -8.24 6.08 -4.31
CA ARG A 75 -7.93 7.48 -4.05
C ARG A 75 -8.20 7.81 -2.58
N LEU A 76 -7.15 8.08 -1.80
CA LEU A 76 -7.24 8.25 -0.36
C LEU A 76 -7.53 9.68 0.07
N SER A 77 -7.12 10.66 -0.74
CA SER A 77 -7.45 12.06 -0.53
C SER A 77 -7.42 12.84 -1.85
N THR A 78 -7.98 14.05 -1.81
CA THR A 78 -7.76 15.09 -2.81
C THR A 78 -6.97 16.25 -2.19
N ARG A 79 -6.57 17.24 -2.99
CA ARG A 79 -5.87 18.45 -2.51
C ARG A 79 -6.64 19.16 -1.38
N LYS A 80 -7.97 19.29 -1.54
CA LYS A 80 -8.88 19.90 -0.55
C LYS A 80 -9.55 18.88 0.38
N GLY A 81 -9.36 17.59 0.12
CA GLY A 81 -9.98 16.51 0.89
C GLY A 81 -9.40 16.39 2.31
N ARG A 82 -10.19 15.75 3.18
CA ARG A 82 -9.82 15.40 4.56
C ARG A 82 -9.36 13.93 4.70
N GLY A 83 -8.99 13.29 3.59
CA GLY A 83 -8.52 11.91 3.61
C GLY A 83 -7.03 11.81 3.94
N GLN A 84 -6.47 10.61 3.81
CA GLN A 84 -5.05 10.39 4.09
C GLN A 84 -4.19 11.07 3.02
N LYS A 85 -3.37 12.03 3.44
CA LYS A 85 -2.45 12.78 2.58
C LYS A 85 -1.05 12.20 2.66
N GLY A 86 -0.13 12.71 1.86
CA GLY A 86 1.27 12.28 1.84
C GLY A 86 1.52 11.02 1.03
N ILE A 87 2.77 10.59 1.02
CA ILE A 87 3.22 9.34 0.40
C ILE A 87 2.84 8.19 1.32
N ILE A 88 2.18 7.17 0.79
CA ILE A 88 1.92 5.93 1.53
C ILE A 88 3.21 5.10 1.57
N GLY A 89 3.94 5.26 2.66
CA GLY A 89 5.28 4.70 2.89
C GLY A 89 5.29 3.35 3.60
N ALA A 90 4.19 2.98 4.23
CA ALA A 90 4.02 1.68 4.88
C ALA A 90 2.66 1.09 4.54
N LEU A 91 2.61 -0.20 4.23
CA LEU A 91 1.39 -0.93 3.94
C LEU A 91 1.45 -2.33 4.54
N GLU A 92 0.34 -2.78 5.10
CA GLU A 92 0.26 -4.12 5.69
C GLU A 92 -1.17 -4.67 5.66
N ALA A 93 -1.33 -5.88 5.15
CA ALA A 93 -2.59 -6.61 5.23
C ALA A 93 -2.80 -7.19 6.62
N SER A 94 -4.04 -7.14 7.12
CA SER A 94 -4.38 -7.81 8.36
C SER A 94 -4.19 -9.33 8.21
N PRO A 95 -3.54 -10.00 9.18
CA PRO A 95 -3.35 -11.44 9.14
C PRO A 95 -4.64 -12.23 9.43
N VAL A 96 -5.67 -11.58 9.99
CA VAL A 96 -6.88 -12.23 10.50
C VAL A 96 -8.17 -11.71 9.88
N SER A 97 -8.16 -10.50 9.31
CA SER A 97 -9.33 -9.89 8.67
C SER A 97 -9.09 -9.69 7.18
N PRO A 98 -9.49 -10.65 6.32
CA PRO A 98 -9.30 -10.54 4.88
C PRO A 98 -9.85 -9.24 4.31
N GLY A 99 -9.06 -8.58 3.46
CA GLY A 99 -9.45 -7.31 2.86
C GLY A 99 -9.23 -6.08 3.73
N LEU A 100 -8.78 -6.23 4.98
CA LEU A 100 -8.41 -5.11 5.84
C LEU A 100 -6.92 -4.77 5.68
N TYR A 101 -6.61 -3.50 5.49
CA TYR A 101 -5.24 -3.02 5.25
C TYR A 101 -4.93 -1.80 6.11
N ALA A 102 -3.76 -1.80 6.75
CA ALA A 102 -3.21 -0.62 7.38
C ALA A 102 -2.30 0.12 6.39
N ALA A 103 -2.39 1.44 6.37
CA ALA A 103 -1.59 2.31 5.52
C ALA A 103 -0.99 3.45 6.35
N GLY A 104 0.33 3.54 6.33
CA GLY A 104 1.12 4.56 7.00
C GLY A 104 1.61 5.59 5.98
N SER A 105 1.53 6.86 6.36
CA SER A 105 1.91 7.97 5.50
C SER A 105 3.04 8.80 6.09
N TYR A 106 3.89 9.32 5.19
CA TYR A 106 4.87 10.36 5.49
C TYR A 106 4.24 11.68 5.99
N ASN A 107 2.92 11.86 5.83
CA ASN A 107 2.16 12.94 6.44
C ASN A 107 1.60 12.56 7.82
N ARG A 108 2.38 11.83 8.63
CA ARG A 108 2.13 11.60 10.06
C ARG A 108 0.76 10.97 10.34
N SER A 109 0.36 10.02 9.51
CA SER A 109 -0.95 9.39 9.65
C SER A 109 -0.92 7.89 9.40
N VAL A 110 -1.75 7.20 10.17
CA VAL A 110 -2.07 5.78 10.00
C VAL A 110 -3.57 5.67 9.73
N CYS A 111 -3.93 5.02 8.64
CA CYS A 111 -5.32 4.74 8.29
C CYS A 111 -5.53 3.25 8.12
N VAL A 112 -6.75 2.80 8.39
CA VAL A 112 -7.20 1.45 8.08
C VAL A 112 -8.24 1.51 6.96
N TYR A 113 -8.06 0.69 5.94
CA TYR A 113 -8.92 0.59 4.77
C TYR A 113 -9.48 -0.83 4.64
N HIS A 114 -10.65 -0.94 4.02
CA HIS A 114 -11.22 -2.23 3.67
C HIS A 114 -11.47 -2.31 2.15
N ALA A 115 -11.19 -3.46 1.55
CA ALA A 115 -11.33 -3.68 0.10
C ALA A 115 -12.76 -3.52 -0.41
N SER A 116 -13.77 -3.75 0.43
CA SER A 116 -15.18 -3.52 0.04
C SER A 116 -15.57 -2.04 -0.04
N SER A 117 -14.73 -1.14 0.49
CA SER A 117 -14.94 0.31 0.44
C SER A 117 -13.67 1.03 -0.01
N PRO A 118 -13.25 0.85 -1.29
CA PRO A 118 -12.03 1.43 -1.83
C PRO A 118 -11.88 2.92 -1.54
N GLY A 119 -10.72 3.33 -0.99
CA GLY A 119 -10.40 4.72 -0.69
C GLY A 119 -11.10 5.33 0.54
N ARG A 120 -12.09 4.65 1.12
CA ARG A 120 -12.75 5.08 2.36
C ARG A 120 -12.07 4.41 3.56
N HIS A 121 -11.52 5.23 4.46
CA HIS A 121 -10.91 4.74 5.69
C HIS A 121 -12.00 4.35 6.71
N THR A 122 -11.78 3.24 7.42
CA THR A 122 -12.58 2.80 8.56
C THR A 122 -12.04 3.38 9.86
N ALA A 123 -10.72 3.61 9.93
CA ALA A 123 -10.07 4.31 11.04
C ALA A 123 -9.01 5.27 10.50
N PHE A 124 -8.82 6.39 11.19
CA PHE A 124 -7.85 7.41 10.82
C PHE A 124 -7.23 8.01 12.09
N LEU A 125 -5.94 7.78 12.25
CA LEU A 125 -5.09 8.41 13.25
C LEU A 125 -4.15 9.39 12.54
N GLN A 126 -4.13 10.64 13.00
CA GLN A 126 -3.17 11.63 12.53
C GLN A 126 -2.65 12.42 13.71
N ASP A 127 -1.33 12.49 13.84
CA ASP A 127 -0.73 13.41 14.79
C ASP A 127 -0.85 14.85 14.29
N GLN A 128 -1.33 15.71 15.18
CA GLN A 128 -1.50 17.14 14.94
C GLN A 128 -0.67 17.99 15.91
N GLU A 129 0.08 17.40 16.82
CA GLU A 129 0.86 18.13 17.80
C GLU A 129 2.19 18.63 17.20
N GLY A 130 2.49 19.92 17.38
CA GLY A 130 3.70 20.53 16.84
C GLY A 130 4.96 20.31 17.69
N GLY A 131 4.82 20.12 19.01
CA GLY A 131 5.95 20.13 19.96
C GLY A 131 6.68 18.79 20.14
N ARG A 132 5.98 17.66 19.87
CA ARG A 132 6.53 16.29 19.88
C ARG A 132 6.00 15.50 18.68
N ALA A 133 6.02 16.15 17.52
CA ALA A 133 5.46 15.59 16.30
C ALA A 133 6.11 14.24 15.96
N MET A 134 5.28 13.23 15.70
CA MET A 134 5.71 11.97 15.11
C MET A 134 6.38 12.24 13.75
N GLY A 135 7.32 11.39 13.37
CA GLY A 135 7.85 11.37 12.01
C GLY A 135 6.81 10.87 11.00
N GLY A 136 7.21 10.78 9.73
CA GLY A 136 6.46 10.01 8.74
C GLY A 136 6.38 8.55 9.16
N VAL A 137 5.25 7.89 8.91
CA VAL A 137 5.11 6.45 9.21
C VAL A 137 5.81 5.66 8.12
N THR A 138 6.81 4.88 8.51
CA THR A 138 7.69 4.11 7.61
C THR A 138 7.55 2.61 7.79
N GLN A 139 7.02 2.16 8.92
CA GLN A 139 6.76 0.75 9.19
C GLN A 139 5.41 0.55 9.86
N LEU A 140 4.75 -0.55 9.51
CA LEU A 140 3.55 -1.04 10.16
C LEU A 140 3.70 -2.54 10.45
N ARG A 141 3.15 -2.98 11.60
CA ARG A 141 3.04 -4.40 11.96
C ARG A 141 1.74 -4.69 12.73
N TRP A 142 0.89 -5.57 12.22
CA TRP A 142 -0.27 -6.10 12.95
C TRP A 142 0.19 -7.06 14.05
N ALA A 143 0.06 -6.71 15.33
CA ALA A 143 0.39 -7.62 16.43
C ALA A 143 -0.88 -8.36 16.92
N GLY A 144 -1.21 -9.46 16.25
CA GLY A 144 -2.45 -10.20 16.49
C GLY A 144 -3.63 -9.53 15.79
N GLU A 145 -4.82 -9.61 16.39
CA GLU A 145 -6.06 -9.18 15.75
C GLU A 145 -6.36 -7.67 15.89
N HIS A 146 -6.05 -7.10 17.05
CA HIS A 146 -6.53 -5.75 17.39
C HIS A 146 -5.42 -4.71 17.58
N HIS A 147 -4.16 -5.11 17.52
CA HIS A 147 -3.04 -4.19 17.71
C HIS A 147 -2.34 -3.93 16.39
N LEU A 148 -2.13 -2.65 16.10
CA LEU A 148 -1.32 -2.19 14.98
C LEU A 148 -0.17 -1.37 15.56
N LEU A 149 1.05 -1.81 15.30
CA LEU A 149 2.28 -1.12 15.65
C LEU A 149 2.70 -0.23 14.48
N SER A 150 3.10 1.01 14.77
CA SER A 150 3.61 1.96 13.79
C SER A 150 4.96 2.51 14.20
N GLY A 151 5.89 2.63 13.24
CA GLY A 151 7.21 3.22 13.40
C GLY A 151 7.60 4.10 12.23
#